data_AF-A0A1V2G244-F1
#
_entry.id   AF-A0A1V2G244-F1
#
_cell.length_a   1.000
_cell.length_b   1.000
_cell.length_c   1.000
_cell.angle_alpha   90.00
_cell.angle_beta   90.00
_cell.angle_gamma   90.00
#
_symmetry.space_group_name_H-M   'P 1'
#
loop_
_entity.id
_entity.type
_entity.pdbx_description
1 polymer ?
#
loop_
_entity_poly.entity_id
_entity_poly.type
_entity_poly.pdbx_seq_one_letter_code
_entity_poly.pdbx_strand_id
1 'polypeptide(L)'
;MTNLYFYIPGCMTPQDIVCIKPESTTPPTSDHYFGLYSKKTLTEYQKESPGIRVLTWEEVADEVRKVAMKPVTEITFERYTDMLEVLPPLRWVSSGENTTFMFIERFTDNITDIFARIHTGEGKYRYFTLRDVDTLTHREIVEKVMLFINR
;
A
#
# COMPACT_ATOMS: atom_id res chain seq x y z
N MET A 1 -19.41 -14.48 10.44
CA MET A 1 -18.53 -14.18 11.59
C MET A 1 -17.32 -13.45 11.05
N THR A 2 -17.08 -12.22 11.48
CA THR A 2 -15.92 -11.43 11.06
C THR A 2 -14.76 -11.77 11.98
N ASN A 3 -13.65 -12.28 11.43
CA ASN A 3 -12.45 -12.53 12.22
C ASN A 3 -11.80 -11.20 12.62
N LEU A 4 -11.26 -11.16 13.84
CA LEU A 4 -10.42 -10.07 14.33
C LEU A 4 -8.94 -10.48 14.25
N TYR A 5 -8.06 -9.51 14.16
CA TYR A 5 -6.62 -9.70 13.97
C TYR A 5 -5.85 -8.77 14.89
N PHE A 6 -4.76 -9.27 15.46
CA PHE A 6 -3.75 -8.42 16.06
C PHE A 6 -2.91 -7.82 14.93
N TYR A 7 -2.78 -6.50 14.89
CA TYR A 7 -2.06 -5.80 13.84
C TYR A 7 -1.12 -4.76 14.43
N ILE A 8 0.14 -4.79 14.01
CA ILE A 8 1.14 -3.79 14.36
C ILE A 8 1.16 -2.76 13.23
N PRO A 9 0.84 -1.48 13.50
CA PRO A 9 0.86 -0.43 12.49
C PRO A 9 2.19 -0.35 11.75
N GLY A 10 2.14 -0.27 10.42
CA GLY A 10 3.33 -0.28 9.56
C GLY A 10 3.73 -1.65 9.03
N CYS A 11 3.10 -2.73 9.50
CA CYS A 11 3.33 -4.07 8.96
C CYS A 11 2.46 -4.33 7.71
N MET A 12 2.98 -5.15 6.79
CA MET A 12 2.28 -5.59 5.57
C MET A 12 1.34 -6.79 5.79
N THR A 13 1.35 -7.37 6.99
CA THR A 13 0.54 -8.52 7.37
C THR A 13 0.07 -8.38 8.81
N PRO A 14 -1.08 -8.99 9.19
CA PRO A 14 -1.44 -9.12 10.59
C PRO A 14 -0.40 -9.96 11.35
N GLN A 15 -0.30 -9.70 12.65
CA GLN A 15 0.60 -10.41 13.56
C GLN A 15 0.04 -11.78 13.96
N ASP A 16 -1.28 -11.88 14.19
CA ASP A 16 -1.97 -13.13 14.54
C ASP A 16 -3.49 -12.97 14.35
N ILE A 17 -4.22 -14.08 14.31
CA ILE A 17 -5.68 -14.10 14.31
C ILE A 17 -6.14 -14.06 15.77
N VAL A 18 -7.11 -13.21 16.09
CA VAL A 18 -7.67 -13.12 17.44
C VAL A 18 -8.65 -14.27 17.67
N CYS A 19 -8.41 -15.02 18.74
CA CYS A 19 -9.37 -15.94 19.32
C CYS A 19 -9.93 -15.36 20.61
N ILE A 20 -11.19 -15.72 20.90
CA ILE A 20 -11.89 -15.37 22.13
C ILE A 20 -12.18 -16.68 22.85
N LYS A 21 -12.03 -16.69 24.18
CA LYS A 21 -12.38 -17.87 24.97
C LYS A 21 -13.89 -18.14 24.90
N PRO A 22 -14.34 -19.40 24.71
CA PRO A 22 -15.75 -19.75 24.54
C PRO A 22 -16.68 -19.27 25.68
N GLU A 23 -16.16 -19.12 26.89
CA GLU A 23 -16.90 -18.75 28.10
C GLU A 23 -17.27 -17.26 28.23
N SER A 24 -16.92 -16.40 27.26
CA SER A 24 -17.22 -14.96 27.32
C SER A 24 -18.69 -14.67 26.97
N THR A 25 -19.54 -14.43 27.97
CA THR A 25 -20.98 -14.12 27.81
C THR A 25 -21.30 -12.63 27.67
N THR A 26 -20.30 -11.74 27.71
CA THR A 26 -20.40 -10.30 27.40
C THR A 26 -19.79 -10.02 26.02
N PRO A 27 -20.12 -8.89 25.35
CA PRO A 27 -19.34 -8.43 24.20
C PRO A 27 -17.87 -8.47 24.62
N PRO A 28 -17.04 -9.25 23.90
CA PRO A 28 -15.77 -9.69 24.44
C PRO A 28 -14.90 -8.45 24.68
N THR A 29 -14.59 -8.20 25.96
CA THR A 29 -13.62 -7.19 26.34
C THR A 29 -12.22 -7.63 25.88
N SER A 30 -11.32 -6.67 25.68
CA SER A 30 -9.96 -6.89 25.18
C SER A 30 -9.16 -7.95 25.97
N ASP A 31 -9.53 -8.18 27.23
CA ASP A 31 -8.82 -9.04 28.18
C ASP A 31 -8.96 -10.54 27.87
N HIS A 32 -9.91 -10.91 27.01
CA HIS A 32 -10.11 -12.31 26.60
C HIS A 32 -9.50 -12.65 25.24
N TYR A 33 -8.82 -11.69 24.59
CA TYR A 33 -8.20 -11.90 23.29
C TYR A 33 -6.84 -12.55 23.40
N PHE A 34 -6.65 -13.63 22.64
CA PHE A 34 -5.35 -14.29 22.50
C PHE A 34 -5.11 -14.70 21.04
N GLY A 35 -3.84 -14.75 20.65
CA GLY A 35 -3.44 -15.12 19.30
C GLY A 35 -3.70 -16.60 19.02
N LEU A 36 -4.27 -16.92 17.87
CA LEU A 36 -4.54 -18.29 17.45
C LEU A 36 -3.25 -19.12 17.44
N TYR A 37 -2.16 -18.56 16.92
CA TYR A 37 -0.90 -19.28 16.76
C TYR A 37 0.07 -19.03 17.92
N SER A 38 0.27 -17.77 18.29
CA SER A 38 1.22 -17.37 19.34
C SER A 38 0.76 -17.74 20.75
N LYS A 39 -0.56 -17.86 20.96
CA LYS A 39 -1.21 -17.94 22.27
C LYS A 39 -0.98 -16.72 23.18
N LYS A 40 -0.35 -15.66 22.68
CA LYS A 40 -0.12 -14.43 23.43
C LYS A 40 -1.42 -13.66 23.60
N THR A 41 -1.62 -13.11 24.79
CA THR A 41 -2.69 -12.17 25.09
C THR A 41 -2.42 -10.79 24.47
N LEU A 42 -3.45 -9.96 24.35
CA LEU A 42 -3.26 -8.56 23.93
C LEU A 42 -2.24 -7.84 24.82
N THR A 43 -2.28 -8.05 26.13
CA THR A 43 -1.36 -7.41 27.10
C THR A 43 0.10 -7.82 26.87
N GLU A 44 0.36 -9.09 26.55
CA GLU A 44 1.71 -9.55 26.21
C GLU A 44 2.19 -8.92 24.90
N TYR A 45 1.32 -8.86 23.89
CA TYR A 45 1.64 -8.15 22.66
C TYR A 45 1.90 -6.66 22.86
N GLN A 46 1.12 -5.98 23.71
CA GLN A 46 1.31 -4.57 24.01
C GLN A 46 2.63 -4.28 24.74
N LYS A 47 3.16 -5.24 25.50
CA LYS A 47 4.51 -5.10 26.10
C LYS A 47 5.61 -5.12 25.04
N GLU A 48 5.46 -5.94 24.00
CA GLU A 48 6.43 -6.07 22.91
C GLU A 48 6.24 -4.99 21.83
N SER A 49 5.00 -4.58 21.60
CA SER A 49 4.59 -3.62 20.58
C SER A 49 3.43 -2.79 21.12
N PRO A 50 3.72 -1.68 21.85
CA PRO A 50 2.69 -0.86 22.50
C PRO A 50 1.63 -0.30 21.55
N GLY A 51 1.95 -0.16 20.26
CA GLY A 51 1.04 0.32 19.22
C GLY A 51 0.14 -0.75 18.60
N ILE A 52 0.20 -2.01 19.05
CA ILE A 52 -0.61 -3.09 18.48
C ILE A 52 -2.10 -2.81 18.64
N ARG A 53 -2.87 -3.11 17.60
CA ARG A 53 -4.32 -2.89 17.52
C ARG A 53 -5.05 -4.20 17.28
N VAL A 54 -6.30 -4.25 17.67
CA VAL A 54 -7.24 -5.31 17.27
C VAL A 54 -8.13 -4.73 16.19
N LEU A 55 -8.05 -5.31 15.00
CA LEU A 55 -8.72 -4.81 13.80
C LEU A 55 -9.50 -5.94 13.11
N THR A 56 -10.54 -5.59 12.40
CA THR A 56 -11.16 -6.46 11.38
C THR A 56 -10.22 -6.64 10.19
N TRP A 57 -10.50 -7.62 9.33
CA TRP A 57 -9.71 -7.78 8.10
C TRP A 57 -9.76 -6.55 7.19
N GLU A 58 -10.92 -5.90 7.08
CA GLU A 58 -11.11 -4.70 6.26
C GLU A 58 -10.19 -3.56 6.72
N GLU A 59 -10.14 -3.32 8.03
CA GLU A 59 -9.25 -2.33 8.63
C GLU A 59 -7.77 -2.69 8.48
N VAL A 60 -7.39 -3.97 8.61
CA VAL A 60 -6.02 -4.43 8.32
C VAL A 60 -5.67 -4.16 6.86
N ALA A 61 -6.56 -4.50 5.92
CA ALA A 61 -6.33 -4.29 4.50
C ALA A 61 -6.17 -2.79 4.17
N ASP A 62 -6.93 -1.91 4.82
CA ASP A 62 -6.75 -0.46 4.70
C ASP A 62 -5.38 0.02 5.19
N GLU A 63 -4.94 -0.43 6.37
CA GLU A 63 -3.62 -0.06 6.90
C GLU A 63 -2.49 -0.60 6.01
N VAL A 64 -2.60 -1.84 5.53
CA VAL A 64 -1.65 -2.45 4.60
C VAL A 64 -1.59 -1.65 3.29
N ARG A 65 -2.72 -1.23 2.71
CA ARG A 65 -2.73 -0.39 1.51
C ARG A 65 -1.98 0.92 1.72
N LYS A 66 -2.19 1.59 2.85
CA LYS A 66 -1.49 2.86 3.18
C LYS A 66 0.02 2.65 3.30
N VAL A 67 0.44 1.57 3.96
CA VAL A 67 1.86 1.21 4.12
C VAL A 67 2.48 0.79 2.79
N ALA A 68 1.71 0.15 1.92
CA ALA A 68 2.16 -0.33 0.63
C ALA A 68 2.48 0.82 -0.32
N MET A 69 1.82 1.98 -0.20
CA MET A 69 2.05 3.13 -1.06
C MET A 69 3.48 3.67 -0.93
N LYS A 70 4.04 4.12 -2.05
CA LYS A 70 5.34 4.79 -2.10
C LYS A 70 5.19 6.17 -2.72
N PRO A 71 5.83 7.21 -2.14
CA PRO A 71 5.77 8.55 -2.68
C PRO A 71 6.42 8.62 -4.07
N VAL A 72 6.12 9.70 -4.79
CA VAL A 72 6.79 10.01 -6.05
C VAL A 72 8.29 10.12 -5.81
N THR A 73 9.05 9.43 -6.64
CA THR A 73 10.52 9.43 -6.65
C THR A 73 10.99 9.57 -8.10
N GLU A 74 11.99 10.41 -8.33
CA GLU A 74 12.62 10.53 -9.64
C GLU A 74 13.51 9.31 -9.93
N ILE A 75 13.46 8.84 -11.17
CA ILE A 75 14.23 7.70 -11.67
C ILE A 75 14.93 8.08 -12.98
N THR A 76 15.87 7.26 -13.42
CA THR A 76 16.56 7.48 -14.69
C THR A 76 15.72 7.04 -15.88
N PHE A 77 16.09 7.48 -17.08
CA PHE A 77 15.49 7.04 -18.34
C PHE A 77 15.64 5.53 -18.53
N GLU A 78 16.81 4.99 -18.20
CA GLU A 78 17.13 3.57 -18.32
C GLU A 78 16.20 2.77 -17.41
N ARG A 79 16.04 3.20 -16.15
CA ARG A 79 15.13 2.55 -15.22
C ARG A 79 13.68 2.57 -15.71
N TYR A 80 13.22 3.69 -16.29
CA TYR A 80 11.87 3.78 -16.84
C TYR A 80 11.68 2.81 -18.02
N THR A 81 12.66 2.75 -18.92
CA THR A 81 12.64 1.88 -20.11
C THR A 81 12.69 0.41 -19.71
N ASP A 82 13.57 0.03 -18.79
CA ASP A 82 13.64 -1.33 -18.25
C ASP A 82 12.28 -1.77 -17.71
N MET A 83 11.61 -0.91 -16.94
CA MET A 83 10.31 -1.25 -16.37
C MET A 83 9.22 -1.38 -17.43
N LEU A 84 9.27 -0.57 -18.49
CA LEU A 84 8.33 -0.68 -19.61
C LEU A 84 8.45 -2.03 -20.35
N GLU A 85 9.62 -2.66 -20.31
CA GLU A 85 9.91 -3.93 -20.99
C GLU A 85 9.78 -5.17 -20.07
N VAL A 86 9.66 -4.99 -18.76
CA VAL A 86 9.58 -6.09 -17.78
C VAL A 86 8.23 -6.81 -17.81
N LEU A 87 7.12 -6.07 -17.87
CA LEU A 87 5.77 -6.61 -17.91
C LEU A 87 4.90 -5.81 -18.87
N PRO A 88 3.86 -6.42 -19.47
CA PRO A 88 2.89 -5.67 -20.28
C PRO A 88 2.32 -4.49 -19.48
N PRO A 89 2.41 -3.26 -20.00
CA PRO A 89 1.93 -2.08 -19.30
C PRO A 89 0.41 -2.06 -19.27
N LEU A 90 -0.15 -1.79 -18.10
CA LEU A 90 -1.56 -1.49 -17.91
C LEU A 90 -1.79 0.02 -18.03
N ARG A 91 -2.94 0.43 -18.59
CA ARG A 91 -3.37 1.84 -18.68
C ARG A 91 -2.28 2.76 -19.24
N TRP A 92 -1.54 2.29 -20.24
CA TRP A 92 -0.56 3.13 -20.91
C TRP A 92 -1.28 4.25 -21.66
N VAL A 93 -1.05 5.49 -21.22
CA VAL A 93 -1.62 6.69 -21.81
C VAL A 93 -0.52 7.70 -22.10
N SER A 94 -0.57 8.31 -23.29
CA SER A 94 0.22 9.50 -23.63
C SER A 94 -0.72 10.65 -23.94
N SER A 95 -0.61 11.76 -23.21
CA SER A 95 -1.43 12.96 -23.40
C SER A 95 -0.65 14.20 -22.97
N GLY A 96 -0.73 15.29 -23.74
CA GLY A 96 -0.03 16.56 -23.43
C GLY A 96 1.47 16.39 -23.22
N GLU A 97 2.15 15.65 -24.11
CA GLU A 97 3.58 15.30 -24.05
C GLU A 97 4.01 14.40 -22.86
N ASN A 98 3.12 14.15 -21.91
CA ASN A 98 3.35 13.27 -20.78
C ASN A 98 2.91 11.85 -21.11
N THR A 99 3.57 10.87 -20.52
CA THR A 99 3.23 9.45 -20.67
C THR A 99 3.23 8.79 -19.30
N THR A 100 2.21 7.98 -19.02
CA THR A 100 2.15 7.18 -17.80
C THR A 100 1.77 5.75 -18.13
N PHE A 101 2.25 4.81 -17.32
CA PHE A 101 1.77 3.42 -17.33
C PHE A 101 1.85 2.84 -15.92
N MET A 102 1.19 1.70 -15.73
CA MET A 102 1.23 0.92 -14.49
C MET A 102 1.63 -0.51 -14.79
N PHE A 103 2.11 -1.23 -13.79
CA PHE A 103 2.23 -2.69 -13.92
C PHE A 103 0.86 -3.37 -13.87
N ILE A 104 0.73 -4.43 -14.67
CA ILE A 104 -0.41 -5.34 -14.61
C ILE A 104 -0.41 -6.16 -13.31
N GLU A 105 0.77 -6.46 -12.78
CA GLU A 105 0.94 -7.07 -11.47
C GLU A 105 0.66 -6.02 -10.39
N ARG A 106 -0.18 -6.40 -9.42
CA ARG A 106 -0.44 -5.61 -8.22
C ARG A 106 0.53 -6.03 -7.13
N PHE A 107 1.14 -5.06 -6.46
CA PHE A 107 2.03 -5.30 -5.33
C PHE A 107 1.25 -5.90 -4.14
N THR A 108 0.09 -5.34 -3.83
CA THR A 108 -0.87 -5.90 -2.86
C THR A 108 -2.25 -5.32 -3.12
N ASP A 109 -3.31 -6.13 -3.00
CA ASP A 109 -4.68 -5.73 -3.30
C ASP A 109 -4.76 -4.89 -4.59
N ASN A 110 -5.25 -3.66 -4.57
CA ASN A 110 -5.33 -2.76 -5.72
C ASN A 110 -4.14 -1.78 -5.84
N ILE A 111 -3.04 -1.99 -5.12
CA ILE A 111 -1.85 -1.14 -5.14
C ILE A 111 -0.86 -1.67 -6.18
N THR A 112 -0.36 -0.81 -7.08
CA THR A 112 0.57 -1.16 -8.15
C THR A 112 1.70 -0.13 -8.29
N ASP A 113 2.82 -0.56 -8.87
CA ASP A 113 3.89 0.35 -9.26
C ASP A 113 3.50 1.10 -10.55
N ILE A 114 3.68 2.41 -10.51
CA ILE A 114 3.26 3.37 -11.54
C ILE A 114 4.50 4.13 -12.01
N PHE A 115 4.56 4.41 -13.31
CA PHE A 115 5.67 5.10 -13.95
C PHE A 115 5.16 6.26 -14.78
N ALA A 116 5.91 7.36 -14.76
CA ALA A 116 5.57 8.58 -15.47
C ALA A 116 6.79 9.18 -16.15
N ARG A 117 6.65 9.51 -17.43
CA ARG A 117 7.55 10.39 -18.19
C ARG A 117 6.87 11.74 -18.30
N ILE A 118 7.48 12.76 -17.71
CA ILE A 118 6.96 14.13 -17.68
C ILE A 118 7.83 15.03 -18.54
N HIS A 119 7.19 15.79 -19.43
CA HIS A 119 7.85 16.84 -20.20
C HIS A 119 8.09 18.06 -19.33
N THR A 120 9.30 18.63 -19.42
CA THR A 120 9.74 19.76 -18.58
C THR A 120 10.04 21.02 -19.39
N GLY A 121 9.58 21.09 -20.64
CA GLY A 121 9.94 22.14 -21.59
C GLY A 121 11.19 21.81 -22.42
N GLU A 122 11.37 22.56 -23.51
CA GLU A 122 12.53 22.46 -24.42
C GLU A 122 12.79 21.05 -24.99
N GLY A 123 11.74 20.22 -25.11
CA GLY A 123 11.87 18.82 -25.55
C GLY A 123 12.57 17.89 -24.56
N LYS A 124 12.70 18.30 -23.29
CA LYS A 124 13.31 17.51 -22.22
C LYS A 124 12.26 16.74 -21.44
N TYR A 125 12.66 15.58 -20.93
CA TYR A 125 11.82 14.70 -20.12
C TYR A 125 12.52 14.32 -18.82
N ARG A 126 11.72 14.20 -17.75
CA ARG A 126 12.11 13.59 -16.48
C ARG A 126 11.23 12.37 -16.23
N TYR A 127 11.75 11.41 -15.48
CA TYR A 127 11.12 10.11 -15.29
C TYR A 127 10.88 9.85 -13.81
N PHE A 128 9.73 9.29 -13.47
CA PHE A 128 9.30 9.15 -12.09
C PHE A 128 8.64 7.79 -11.88
N THR A 129 8.68 7.33 -10.63
CA THR A 129 7.91 6.20 -10.15
C THR A 129 7.19 6.56 -8.85
N LEU A 130 6.05 5.94 -8.63
CA LEU A 130 5.29 5.95 -7.39
C LEU A 130 4.58 4.60 -7.25
N ARG A 131 4.06 4.31 -6.07
CA ARG A 131 3.21 3.15 -5.85
C ARG A 131 1.92 3.58 -5.20
N ASP A 132 0.81 3.29 -5.86
CA ASP A 132 -0.51 3.81 -5.48
C ASP A 132 -1.62 2.90 -6.04
N VAL A 133 -2.87 3.27 -5.83
CA VAL A 133 -4.02 2.53 -6.33
C VAL A 133 -4.04 2.46 -7.86
N ASP A 134 -4.36 1.29 -8.39
CA ASP A 134 -4.44 0.98 -9.83
C ASP A 134 -5.59 1.71 -10.55
N THR A 135 -6.46 2.36 -9.78
CA THR A 135 -7.57 3.17 -10.28
C THR A 135 -7.14 4.57 -10.67
N LEU A 136 -5.95 5.05 -10.28
CA LEU A 136 -5.48 6.38 -10.67
C LEU A 136 -5.53 6.60 -12.18
N THR A 137 -5.99 7.78 -12.56
CA THR A 137 -6.02 8.24 -13.94
C THR A 137 -4.68 8.83 -14.34
N HIS A 138 -4.41 8.88 -15.66
CA HIS A 138 -3.25 9.58 -16.22
C HIS A 138 -3.12 11.01 -15.67
N ARG A 139 -4.23 11.75 -15.60
CA ARG A 139 -4.26 13.13 -15.08
C ARG A 139 -3.83 13.20 -13.61
N GLU A 140 -4.38 12.35 -12.74
CA GLU A 140 -4.04 12.35 -11.32
C GLU A 140 -2.58 11.94 -11.07
N ILE A 141 -2.04 11.02 -11.87
CA ILE A 141 -0.62 10.64 -11.82
C ILE A 141 0.26 11.85 -12.18
N VAL A 142 -0.04 12.52 -13.30
CA VAL A 142 0.68 13.72 -13.73
C VAL A 142 0.60 14.81 -12.66
N GLU A 143 -0.58 15.09 -12.10
CA GLU A 143 -0.77 16.07 -11.03
C GLU A 143 0.10 15.75 -9.79
N LYS A 144 0.13 14.48 -9.34
CA LYS A 144 0.99 14.04 -8.23
C LYS A 144 2.47 14.27 -8.52
N VAL A 145 2.92 14.00 -9.74
CA VAL A 145 4.33 14.20 -10.12
C VAL A 145 4.66 15.69 -10.26
N MET A 146 3.76 16.50 -10.81
CA MET A 146 3.95 17.95 -10.89
C MET A 146 4.03 18.59 -9.50
N LEU A 147 3.21 18.13 -8.55
CA LEU A 147 3.32 18.54 -7.15
C LEU A 147 4.64 18.14 -6.51
N PHE A 148 5.28 17.05 -6.94
CA PHE A 148 6.62 16.67 -6.51
C PHE A 148 7.69 17.58 -7.12
N ILE A 149 7.59 17.90 -8.41
CA ILE A 149 8.55 18.77 -9.12
C ILE A 149 8.54 20.20 -8.57
N ASN A 150 7.39 20.70 -8.12
CA ASN A 150 7.20 22.09 -7.66
C ASN A 150 7.46 22.30 -6.16
N ARG A 151 7.89 21.27 -5.42
CA ARG A 151 8.31 21.39 -4.01
C ARG A 151 9.74 21.90 -3.91
#